data_AF-A0A1X9MEZ3-F1
#
_entry.id   AF-A0A1X9MEZ3-F1
#
_cell.length_a   1.000
_cell.length_b   1.000
_cell.length_c   1.000
_cell.angle_alpha   90.00
_cell.angle_beta   90.00
_cell.angle_gamma   90.00
#
_symmetry.space_group_name_H-M   'P 1'
#
loop_
_entity.id
_entity.type
_entity.pdbx_description
1 polymer ?
#
loop_
_entity_poly.entity_id
_entity_poly.type
_entity_poly.pdbx_seq_one_letter_code
_entity_poly.pdbx_strand_id
1 'polypeptide(L)'
;MDQQQMQGIQNQQGMQGQQQMGGQSQMMFQTPPAVITTKDQLYLTDMLSWNLLAMKKAFFFAQQCQDQEIKSAIEKAGKMHQQHYEKILSHLQTTEQQQSIPMQ
;
A
#
# COMPACT_ATOMS: atom_id res chain seq x y z
N MET A 1 47.55 65.49 29.43
CA MET A 1 46.95 66.27 28.34
C MET A 1 46.85 65.35 27.14
N ASP A 2 45.71 64.81 26.72
CA ASP A 2 44.34 64.98 27.19
C ASP A 2 43.51 63.75 26.80
N GLN A 3 42.58 63.45 27.69
CA GLN A 3 41.51 62.48 27.55
C GLN A 3 40.28 63.27 27.08
N GLN A 4 40.02 63.31 25.78
CA GLN A 4 38.83 63.87 25.09
C GLN A 4 39.07 63.59 23.59
N GLN A 5 38.25 62.86 22.82
CA GLN A 5 36.81 62.86 22.72
C GLN A 5 36.30 61.49 22.22
N MET A 6 35.14 61.15 22.77
CA MET A 6 34.26 60.07 22.36
C MET A 6 33.22 60.60 21.34
N GLN A 7 32.77 59.71 20.46
CA GLN A 7 31.43 59.61 19.84
C GLN A 7 31.05 60.38 18.56
N GLY A 8 30.34 59.62 17.71
CA GLY A 8 29.63 60.03 16.48
C GLY A 8 30.42 59.60 15.23
N ILE A 9 29.97 58.72 14.33
CA ILE A 9 28.66 58.68 13.69
C ILE A 9 28.38 57.26 13.15
N GLN A 10 27.14 56.84 13.41
CA GLN A 10 26.35 55.74 12.87
C GLN A 10 26.04 55.93 11.36
N ASN A 11 26.24 54.92 10.50
CA ASN A 11 25.22 54.33 9.61
C ASN A 11 25.76 53.46 8.46
N GLN A 12 24.88 52.53 8.04
CA GLN A 12 24.74 51.86 6.73
C GLN A 12 25.45 50.50 6.58
N GLN A 13 24.80 49.37 6.87
CA GLN A 13 23.81 48.61 6.07
C GLN A 13 24.31 48.04 4.73
N GLY A 14 24.16 46.72 4.58
CA GLY A 14 24.29 45.94 3.31
C GLY A 14 24.85 44.53 3.56
N MET A 15 24.10 43.60 4.17
CA MET A 15 23.37 42.49 3.52
C MET A 15 24.15 41.62 2.51
N GLN A 16 24.17 40.31 2.83
CA GLN A 16 24.02 39.13 1.94
C GLN A 16 25.20 38.71 1.04
N GLY A 17 25.46 37.42 0.76
CA GLY A 17 24.73 36.18 1.03
C GLY A 17 25.72 35.01 1.17
N GLN A 18 25.46 34.06 2.06
CA GLN A 18 24.60 32.88 1.88
C GLN A 18 25.42 31.65 1.51
N GLN A 19 25.77 30.92 2.57
CA GLN A 19 26.29 29.56 2.58
C GLN A 19 25.16 28.62 2.14
N GLN A 20 25.24 28.06 0.92
CA GLN A 20 24.27 27.09 0.42
C GLN A 20 24.76 25.67 0.73
N MET A 21 24.29 25.10 1.84
CA MET A 21 24.32 23.67 2.10
C MET A 21 23.36 22.98 1.12
N GLY A 22 23.89 22.06 0.32
CA GLY A 22 23.10 21.17 -0.53
C GLY A 22 22.32 20.17 0.32
N GLY A 23 21.09 20.51 0.68
CA GLY A 23 20.13 19.56 1.24
C GLY A 23 19.72 18.56 0.18
N GLN A 24 20.16 17.30 0.32
CA GLN A 24 19.61 16.18 -0.43
C GLN A 24 18.14 16.03 -0.05
N SER A 25 17.26 16.50 -0.91
CA SER A 25 15.83 16.23 -0.86
C SER A 25 15.64 14.71 -0.93
N GLN A 26 15.35 14.07 0.21
CA GLN A 26 14.85 12.70 0.23
C GLN A 26 13.60 12.67 -0.65
N MET A 27 13.65 11.93 -1.76
CA MET A 27 12.46 11.62 -2.54
C MET A 27 11.51 10.84 -1.62
N MET A 28 10.45 11.50 -1.15
CA MET A 28 9.32 10.81 -0.55
C MET A 28 8.68 9.96 -1.65
N PHE A 29 8.83 8.64 -1.56
CA PHE A 29 8.07 7.73 -2.39
C PHE A 29 6.59 7.90 -2.05
N GLN A 30 5.82 8.39 -3.02
CA GLN A 30 4.37 8.47 -2.90
C GLN A 30 3.82 7.05 -2.83
N THR A 31 3.19 6.69 -1.72
CA THR A 31 2.39 5.48 -1.65
C THR A 31 1.17 5.64 -2.55
N PRO A 32 0.85 4.66 -3.41
CA PRO A 32 -0.26 4.77 -4.33
C PRO A 32 -1.59 4.96 -3.57
N PRO A 33 -2.53 5.78 -4.10
CA PRO A 33 -3.84 5.96 -3.51
C PRO A 33 -4.58 4.63 -3.33
N ALA A 34 -5.31 4.48 -2.22
CA ALA A 34 -6.14 3.31 -1.94
C ALA A 34 -7.45 3.31 -2.75
N VAL A 35 -7.33 3.33 -4.08
CA VAL A 35 -8.46 3.35 -5.02
C VAL A 35 -8.51 2.02 -5.77
N ILE A 36 -9.66 1.35 -5.74
CA ILE A 36 -9.94 0.20 -6.59
C ILE A 36 -10.58 0.75 -7.88
N THR A 37 -9.90 0.58 -9.01
CA THR A 37 -10.45 0.97 -10.31
C THR A 37 -11.43 -0.07 -10.84
N THR A 38 -12.19 0.27 -11.88
CA THR A 38 -13.06 -0.71 -12.56
C THR A 38 -12.28 -1.90 -13.11
N LYS A 39 -11.05 -1.69 -13.62
CA LYS A 39 -10.20 -2.80 -14.09
C LYS A 39 -9.80 -3.72 -12.96
N ASP A 40 -9.44 -3.15 -11.80
CA ASP A 40 -9.13 -3.93 -10.60
C ASP A 40 -10.34 -4.75 -10.15
N GLN A 41 -11.53 -4.14 -10.14
CA GLN A 41 -12.76 -4.84 -9.79
C GLN A 41 -13.07 -6.03 -10.71
N LEU A 42 -12.83 -5.89 -12.02
CA LEU A 42 -12.97 -7.00 -12.97
C LEU A 42 -12.00 -8.14 -12.64
N TYR A 43 -10.72 -7.83 -12.43
CA TYR A 43 -9.72 -8.84 -12.06
C TYR A 43 -10.02 -9.51 -10.71
N LEU A 44 -10.45 -8.75 -9.71
CA LEU A 44 -10.86 -9.28 -8.41
C LEU A 44 -12.06 -10.23 -8.53
N THR A 45 -13.04 -9.86 -9.37
CA THR A 45 -14.22 -10.69 -9.64
C THR A 45 -13.82 -12.01 -10.30
N ASP A 46 -12.90 -11.98 -11.27
CA ASP A 46 -12.37 -13.17 -11.91
C ASP A 46 -11.63 -14.06 -10.90
N MET A 47 -10.74 -13.48 -10.09
CA MET A 47 -10.00 -14.22 -9.07
C MET A 47 -10.91 -14.89 -8.03
N LEU A 48 -11.96 -14.20 -7.59
CA LEU A 48 -12.97 -14.76 -6.68
C LEU A 48 -13.73 -15.92 -7.36
N SER A 49 -14.14 -15.73 -8.60
CA SER A 49 -14.88 -16.75 -9.38
C SER A 49 -14.03 -18.00 -9.63
N TRP A 50 -12.76 -17.83 -9.98
CA TRP A 50 -11.84 -18.94 -10.22
C TRP A 50 -11.58 -19.75 -8.95
N ASN A 51 -11.33 -19.10 -7.81
CA ASN A 51 -11.12 -19.83 -6.55
C ASN A 51 -12.38 -20.56 -6.08
N LEU A 52 -13.56 -19.93 -6.19
CA LEU A 52 -14.84 -20.56 -5.86
C LEU A 52 -15.12 -21.80 -6.72
N LEU A 53 -14.91 -21.69 -8.04
CA LEU A 53 -15.11 -22.81 -8.95
C LEU A 53 -14.10 -23.93 -8.69
N ALA A 54 -12.84 -23.59 -8.47
CA ALA A 54 -11.77 -24.55 -8.22
C ALA A 54 -12.02 -25.35 -6.93
N MET A 55 -12.39 -24.70 -5.82
CA MET A 55 -12.69 -25.43 -4.57
C MET A 55 -13.89 -26.36 -4.70
N LYS A 56 -14.95 -25.94 -5.43
CA LYS A 56 -16.12 -26.79 -5.69
C LYS A 56 -15.77 -28.01 -6.55
N LYS A 57 -14.95 -27.82 -7.59
CA LYS A 57 -14.51 -28.93 -8.45
C LYS A 57 -13.57 -29.87 -7.70
N ALA A 58 -12.64 -29.35 -6.91
CA ALA A 58 -11.75 -30.16 -6.07
C ALA A 58 -12.57 -31.03 -5.11
N PHE A 59 -13.54 -30.44 -4.40
CA PHE A 59 -14.44 -31.20 -3.53
C PHE A 59 -15.19 -32.31 -4.29
N PHE A 60 -15.80 -31.99 -5.43
CA PHE A 60 -16.52 -32.95 -6.25
C PHE A 60 -15.64 -34.12 -6.74
N PHE A 61 -14.40 -33.84 -7.16
CA PHE A 61 -13.50 -34.89 -7.65
C PHE A 61 -12.88 -35.72 -6.52
N ALA A 62 -12.58 -35.12 -5.37
CA ALA A 62 -12.12 -35.86 -4.19
C ALA A 62 -13.14 -36.92 -3.73
N GLN A 63 -14.45 -36.66 -3.89
CA GLN A 63 -15.51 -37.62 -3.57
C GLN A 63 -15.57 -38.82 -4.53
N GLN A 64 -15.09 -38.66 -5.77
CA GLN A 64 -15.09 -39.72 -6.79
C GLN A 64 -13.76 -40.46 -6.89
N CYS A 65 -12.73 -39.97 -6.18
CA CYS A 65 -11.40 -40.55 -6.22
C CYS A 65 -11.27 -41.71 -5.22
N GLN A 66 -10.79 -42.85 -5.70
CA GLN A 66 -10.57 -44.05 -4.89
C GLN A 66 -9.13 -44.10 -4.33
N ASP A 67 -8.18 -43.60 -5.12
CA ASP A 67 -6.79 -43.48 -4.71
C ASP A 67 -6.65 -42.43 -3.59
N GLN A 68 -6.10 -42.86 -2.45
CA GLN A 68 -6.02 -42.02 -1.25
C GLN A 68 -4.99 -40.89 -1.39
N GLU A 69 -3.89 -41.12 -2.12
CA GLU A 69 -2.87 -40.10 -2.33
C GLU A 69 -3.40 -38.99 -3.23
N ILE A 70 -4.05 -39.37 -4.34
CA ILE A 70 -4.67 -38.42 -5.26
C ILE A 70 -5.79 -37.66 -4.56
N LYS A 71 -6.67 -38.34 -3.81
CA LYS A 71 -7.73 -37.70 -3.04
C LYS A 71 -7.16 -36.63 -2.10
N SER A 72 -6.13 -36.99 -1.32
CA SER A 72 -5.50 -36.05 -0.38
C SER A 72 -4.90 -34.83 -1.10
N ALA A 73 -4.26 -35.04 -2.26
CA ALA A 73 -3.73 -33.95 -3.06
C ALA A 73 -4.84 -33.01 -3.58
N ILE A 74 -5.97 -33.56 -4.03
CA ILE A 74 -7.12 -32.77 -4.48
C ILE A 74 -7.73 -31.98 -3.31
N GLU A 75 -7.91 -32.60 -2.14
CA GLU A 75 -8.43 -31.93 -0.94
C GLU A 75 -7.52 -30.77 -0.50
N LYS A 76 -6.20 -30.99 -0.54
CA LYS A 76 -5.21 -29.93 -0.24
C LYS A 76 -5.32 -28.76 -1.23
N ALA A 77 -5.46 -29.04 -2.52
CA ALA A 77 -5.67 -28.00 -3.53
C ALA A 77 -6.99 -27.25 -3.31
N GLY A 78 -8.08 -27.95 -2.99
CA GLY A 78 -9.37 -27.35 -2.66
C GLY A 78 -9.28 -26.39 -1.47
N LYS A 79 -8.59 -26.80 -0.39
CA LYS A 79 -8.37 -25.96 0.79
C LYS A 79 -7.52 -24.73 0.49
N MET A 80 -6.49 -24.86 -0.35
CA MET A 80 -5.66 -23.73 -0.78
C MET A 80 -6.51 -22.69 -1.56
N HIS A 81 -7.37 -23.13 -2.47
CA HIS A 81 -8.28 -22.21 -3.17
C HIS A 81 -9.29 -21.52 -2.24
N GLN A 82 -9.81 -22.23 -1.24
CA GLN A 82 -10.66 -21.61 -0.21
C GLN A 82 -9.91 -20.51 0.54
N GLN A 83 -8.68 -20.78 1.00
CA GLN A 83 -7.86 -19.80 1.71
C GLN A 83 -7.57 -18.56 0.87
N HIS A 84 -7.30 -18.74 -0.42
CA HIS A 84 -7.11 -17.61 -1.34
C HIS A 84 -8.38 -16.78 -1.52
N TYR A 85 -9.54 -17.41 -1.65
CA TYR A 85 -10.83 -16.72 -1.74
C TYR A 85 -11.09 -15.86 -0.49
N GLU A 86 -10.95 -16.45 0.70
CA GLU A 86 -11.12 -15.77 1.99
C GLU A 86 -10.14 -14.61 2.16
N LYS A 87 -8.88 -14.79 1.74
CA LYS A 87 -7.86 -13.73 1.79
C LYS A 87 -8.25 -12.55 0.92
N ILE A 88 -8.68 -12.77 -0.32
CA ILE A 88 -9.13 -11.69 -1.20
C ILE A 88 -10.30 -10.94 -0.56
N LEU A 89 -11.30 -11.65 -0.04
CA LEU A 89 -12.44 -11.02 0.63
C LEU A 89 -12.03 -10.15 1.82
N SER A 90 -11.07 -10.59 2.63
CA SER A 90 -10.59 -9.82 3.78
C SER A 90 -9.98 -8.47 3.37
N HIS A 91 -9.28 -8.42 2.24
CA HIS A 91 -8.70 -7.18 1.71
C HIS A 91 -9.79 -6.22 1.18
N LEU A 92 -10.88 -6.75 0.62
CA LEU A 92 -11.99 -5.94 0.13
C LEU A 92 -12.79 -5.31 1.27
N GLN A 93 -13.05 -6.07 2.34
CA GLN A 93 -13.76 -5.57 3.53
C GLN A 93 -12.96 -4.46 4.26
N THR A 94 -11.63 -4.58 4.28
CA THR A 94 -10.76 -3.57 4.92
C THR A 94 -10.80 -2.23 4.17
N THR A 95 -11.01 -2.24 2.86
CA THR A 95 -11.02 -1.02 2.03
C THR A 95 -12.24 -0.14 2.31
N GLU A 96 -13.40 -0.71 2.66
CA GLU A 96 -14.62 0.06 2.97
C GLU A 96 -14.46 0.94 4.22
N GLN A 97 -13.65 0.52 5.19
CA GLN A 97 -13.45 1.27 6.44
C GLN A 97 -12.50 2.46 6.30
N GLN A 98 -11.69 2.53 5.23
CA GLN A 98 -10.65 3.55 5.08
C GLN A 98 -11.06 4.74 4.20
N GLN A 99 -12.30 4.76 3.68
CA GLN A 99 -12.81 5.83 2.81
C GLN A 99 -13.22 7.14 3.54
N SER A 100 -13.04 7.25 4.86
CA SER A 100 -13.23 8.52 5.58
C SER A 100 -11.95 9.38 5.59
N ILE A 101 -11.58 9.93 4.44
CA ILE A 101 -10.60 11.03 4.40
C ILE A 101 -11.38 12.34 4.25
N PRO A 102 -11.50 13.18 5.29
CA PRO A 102 -12.09 14.50 5.14
C PRO A 102 -11.17 15.35 4.28
N MET A 103 -11.66 15.80 3.12
CA MET A 103 -11.06 16.89 2.35
C MET A 103 -11.07 18.15 3.22
N GLN A 104 -9.89 18.64 3.59
CA GLN A 104 -9.66 19.98 4.13
C GLN A 104 -9.32 20.95 3.02
#